data_AF-A0A352F097-F1
#
_entry.id   AF-A0A352F097-F1
#
_cell.length_a   1.000
_cell.length_b   1.000
_cell.length_c   1.000
_cell.angle_alpha   90.00
_cell.angle_beta   90.00
_cell.angle_gamma   90.00
#
_symmetry.space_group_name_H-M   'P 1'
#
loop_
_entity.id
_entity.type
_entity.pdbx_description
1 polymer ?
#
loop_
_entity_poly.entity_id
_entity_poly.type
_entity_poly.pdbx_seq_one_letter_code
_entity_poly.pdbx_strand_id
1 'polypeptide(L)'
;MNFKEYIDISSALLTPVIAIIAVYIAYRQHKMDKIKLRHELYERQLDFYKAVMRFIVLAKISPITDQEMSLINPVTMEAEFYFGKDVSSHIANIQIKAITKRARERDKSKGSGAELETLDQEIKEIEKWFGDQLMLTHNKFKKYLKLY
;
A
#
# COMPACT_ATOMS: atom_id res chain seq x y z
N MET A 1 -36.75 49.47 -27.87
CA MET A 1 -35.51 49.04 -27.19
C MET A 1 -34.39 49.13 -28.20
N ASN A 2 -33.47 50.08 -28.00
CA ASN A 2 -32.40 50.39 -28.95
C ASN A 2 -31.29 49.33 -28.88
N PHE A 3 -30.60 49.09 -29.98
CA PHE A 3 -29.48 48.13 -30.05
C PHE A 3 -28.40 48.39 -28.98
N LYS A 4 -28.15 49.66 -28.63
CA LYS A 4 -27.24 50.06 -27.53
C LYS A 4 -27.71 49.61 -26.14
N GLU A 5 -29.02 49.69 -25.84
CA GLU A 5 -29.56 49.27 -24.54
C GLU A 5 -29.40 47.75 -24.33
N TYR A 6 -29.53 46.95 -25.40
CA TYR A 6 -29.26 45.52 -25.34
C TYR A 6 -27.79 45.20 -25.06
N ILE A 7 -26.86 45.98 -25.65
CA ILE A 7 -25.43 45.82 -25.40
C ILE A 7 -25.10 46.19 -23.95
N ASP A 8 -25.61 47.32 -23.45
CA ASP A 8 -25.31 47.79 -22.10
C ASP A 8 -25.85 46.84 -21.02
N ILE A 9 -27.06 46.30 -21.19
CA ILE A 9 -27.63 45.30 -20.27
C ILE A 9 -26.82 43.99 -20.31
N SER A 10 -26.41 43.55 -21.49
CA SER A 10 -25.61 42.33 -21.66
C SER A 10 -24.22 42.47 -21.04
N SER A 11 -23.58 43.63 -21.20
CA SER A 11 -22.29 43.95 -20.59
C SER A 11 -22.39 44.05 -19.07
N ALA A 12 -23.47 44.61 -18.53
CA ALA A 12 -23.68 44.71 -17.08
C ALA A 12 -23.96 43.34 -16.42
N LEU A 13 -24.63 42.42 -17.12
CA LEU A 13 -24.91 41.07 -16.64
C LEU A 13 -23.71 40.11 -16.75
N LEU A 14 -22.70 40.45 -17.54
CA LEU A 14 -21.55 39.60 -17.80
C LEU A 14 -20.74 39.33 -16.51
N THR A 15 -20.48 40.37 -15.72
CA THR A 15 -19.74 40.27 -14.45
C THR A 15 -20.44 39.38 -13.41
N PRO A 16 -21.72 39.59 -13.06
CA PRO A 16 -22.40 38.72 -12.10
C PRO A 16 -22.57 37.28 -12.63
N VAL A 17 -22.76 37.08 -13.94
CA VAL A 17 -22.81 35.73 -14.53
C VAL A 17 -21.46 35.02 -14.39
N ILE A 18 -20.35 35.68 -14.72
CA ILE A 18 -19.01 35.12 -14.50
C ILE A 18 -18.78 34.82 -13.02
N ALA A 19 -19.19 35.71 -12.11
CA ALA A 19 -19.03 35.50 -10.68
C ALA A 19 -19.78 34.25 -10.20
N ILE A 20 -21.05 34.06 -10.60
CA ILE A 20 -21.85 32.88 -10.26
C ILE A 20 -21.19 31.60 -10.80
N ILE A 21 -20.73 31.62 -12.06
CA ILE A 21 -20.04 30.48 -12.67
C ILE A 21 -18.75 30.17 -11.91
N ALA A 22 -17.96 31.17 -11.55
CA ALA A 22 -16.72 31.00 -10.81
C ALA A 22 -16.96 30.37 -9.43
N VAL A 23 -17.96 30.84 -8.67
CA VAL A 23 -18.35 30.25 -7.38
C VAL A 23 -18.79 28.80 -7.55
N TYR A 24 -19.59 28.51 -8.57
CA TYR A 24 -20.04 27.14 -8.86
C TYR A 24 -18.87 26.20 -9.21
N ILE A 25 -17.93 26.65 -10.03
CA ILE A 25 -16.73 25.89 -10.39
C ILE A 25 -15.87 25.64 -9.13
N ALA A 26 -15.63 26.67 -8.32
CA ALA A 26 -14.84 26.54 -7.09
C ALA A 26 -15.48 25.53 -6.11
N TYR A 27 -16.80 25.56 -5.94
CA TYR A 27 -17.52 24.58 -5.14
C TYR A 27 -17.37 23.15 -5.68
N ARG A 28 -17.47 22.98 -7.01
CA ARG A 28 -17.24 21.68 -7.65
C ARG A 28 -15.80 21.18 -7.48
N GLN A 29 -14.81 22.04 -7.65
CA GLN A 29 -13.39 21.71 -7.46
C GLN A 29 -13.15 21.23 -6.02
N HIS A 30 -13.64 21.98 -5.01
CA HIS A 30 -13.50 21.58 -3.62
C HIS A 30 -14.10 20.20 -3.32
N LYS A 31 -15.24 19.87 -3.92
CA LYS A 31 -15.84 18.53 -3.78
C LYS A 31 -15.02 17.45 -4.48
N MET A 32 -14.49 17.74 -5.66
CA MET A 32 -13.68 16.81 -6.45
C MET A 32 -12.35 16.50 -5.77
N ASP A 33 -11.70 17.51 -5.18
CA ASP A 33 -10.41 17.37 -4.48
C ASP A 33 -10.53 16.41 -3.28
N LYS A 34 -11.65 16.46 -2.55
CA LYS A 34 -11.91 15.52 -1.45
C LYS A 34 -12.04 14.08 -1.93
N ILE A 35 -12.66 13.85 -3.09
CA ILE A 35 -12.79 12.51 -3.68
C ILE A 35 -11.43 12.04 -4.17
N LYS A 36 -10.66 12.92 -4.82
CA LYS A 36 -9.32 12.64 -5.32
C LYS A 36 -8.36 12.25 -4.19
N LEU A 37 -8.35 13.01 -3.08
CA LEU A 37 -7.53 12.69 -1.92
C LEU A 37 -7.83 11.29 -1.35
N ARG A 38 -9.12 10.91 -1.30
CA ARG A 38 -9.54 9.58 -0.85
C ARG A 38 -9.09 8.48 -1.81
N HIS A 39 -9.18 8.73 -3.11
CA HIS A 39 -8.70 7.81 -4.14
C HIS A 39 -7.19 7.60 -4.06
N GLU A 40 -6.43 8.69 -3.96
CA GLU A 40 -4.96 8.64 -3.84
C GLU A 40 -4.53 7.89 -2.57
N LEU A 41 -5.21 8.12 -1.44
CA LEU A 41 -4.96 7.37 -0.21
C LEU A 41 -5.23 5.86 -0.40
N TYR A 42 -6.35 5.52 -1.04
CA TYR A 42 -6.70 4.13 -1.32
C TYR A 42 -5.67 3.45 -2.24
N GLU A 43 -5.27 4.11 -3.34
CA GLU A 43 -4.26 3.59 -4.25
C GLU A 43 -2.94 3.36 -3.52
N ARG A 44 -2.49 4.33 -2.72
CA ARG A 44 -1.30 4.19 -1.91
C ARG A 44 -1.42 3.00 -0.98
N GLN A 45 -2.52 2.87 -0.23
CA GLN A 45 -2.72 1.74 0.68
C GLN A 45 -2.76 0.38 -0.04
N LEU A 46 -3.34 0.33 -1.24
CA LEU A 46 -3.39 -0.86 -2.07
C LEU A 46 -1.99 -1.28 -2.55
N ASP A 47 -1.13 -0.32 -2.87
CA ASP A 47 0.25 -0.58 -3.26
C ASP A 47 1.07 -1.18 -2.12
N PHE A 48 0.88 -0.71 -0.87
CA PHE A 48 1.49 -1.34 0.31
C PHE A 48 1.04 -2.79 0.45
N TYR A 49 -0.26 -3.03 0.35
CA TYR A 49 -0.81 -4.38 0.44
C TYR A 49 -0.20 -5.30 -0.62
N LYS A 50 -0.14 -4.86 -1.88
CA LYS A 50 0.45 -5.64 -2.98
C LYS A 50 1.94 -5.93 -2.73
N ALA A 51 2.70 -4.94 -2.27
CA ALA A 51 4.12 -5.09 -1.98
C ALA A 51 4.35 -6.14 -0.86
N VAL A 52 3.60 -6.06 0.23
CA VAL A 52 3.71 -7.02 1.35
C VAL A 52 3.27 -8.42 0.92
N MET A 53 2.16 -8.56 0.21
CA MET A 53 1.69 -9.87 -0.28
C MET A 53 2.70 -10.51 -1.24
N ARG A 54 3.28 -9.73 -2.15
CA ARG A 54 4.33 -10.20 -3.05
C ARG A 54 5.56 -10.66 -2.27
N PHE A 55 5.98 -9.90 -1.26
CA PHE A 55 7.11 -10.26 -0.41
C PHE A 55 6.86 -11.57 0.36
N ILE A 56 5.68 -11.77 0.93
CA ILE A 56 5.31 -13.02 1.63
C ILE A 56 5.40 -14.22 0.67
N VAL A 57 4.86 -14.09 -0.54
CA VAL A 57 4.90 -15.17 -1.55
C VAL A 57 6.34 -15.49 -1.94
N LEU A 58 7.18 -14.47 -2.18
CA LEU A 58 8.59 -14.66 -2.51
C LEU A 58 9.35 -15.33 -1.36
N ALA A 59 9.17 -14.85 -0.13
CA ALA A 59 9.85 -15.40 1.05
C ALA A 59 9.46 -16.85 1.34
N LYS A 60 8.24 -17.24 0.97
CA LYS A 60 7.78 -18.62 1.05
C LYS A 60 8.53 -19.52 0.06
N ILE A 61 8.66 -19.12 -1.21
CA ILE A 61 9.17 -20.01 -2.27
C ILE A 61 10.69 -20.02 -2.42
N SER A 62 11.39 -18.99 -1.94
CA SER A 62 12.83 -18.86 -2.08
C SER A 62 13.45 -18.03 -0.96
N PRO A 63 14.77 -18.15 -0.69
CA PRO A 63 15.46 -17.17 0.12
C PRO A 63 15.31 -15.78 -0.47
N ILE A 64 14.99 -14.81 0.39
CA ILE A 64 14.93 -13.41 0.00
C ILE A 64 16.34 -12.87 -0.28
N THR A 65 16.47 -12.10 -1.35
CA THR A 65 17.67 -11.39 -1.77
C THR A 65 17.80 -10.02 -1.09
N ASP A 66 19.00 -9.44 -1.14
CA ASP A 66 19.22 -8.08 -0.61
C ASP A 66 18.41 -7.02 -1.38
N GLN A 67 18.18 -7.23 -2.67
CA GLN A 67 17.32 -6.37 -3.49
C GLN A 67 15.86 -6.44 -3.05
N GLU A 68 15.34 -7.63 -2.75
CA GLU A 68 13.96 -7.76 -2.26
C GLU A 68 13.81 -7.16 -0.86
N MET A 69 14.82 -7.29 0.01
CA MET A 69 14.85 -6.61 1.31
C MET A 69 14.85 -5.08 1.16
N SER A 70 15.65 -4.53 0.24
CA SER A 70 15.72 -3.08 0.05
C SER A 70 14.40 -2.49 -0.46
N LEU A 71 13.59 -3.27 -1.19
CA LEU A 71 12.25 -2.88 -1.62
C LEU A 71 11.21 -2.90 -0.51
N ILE A 72 11.28 -3.85 0.45
CA ILE A 72 10.27 -3.98 1.52
C ILE A 72 10.58 -3.12 2.76
N ASN A 73 11.85 -2.74 2.97
CA ASN A 73 12.25 -1.87 4.07
C ASN A 73 11.51 -0.52 4.12
N PRO A 74 11.45 0.28 3.04
CA PRO A 74 10.72 1.54 3.05
C PRO A 74 9.22 1.33 3.27
N VAL A 75 8.64 0.27 2.70
CA VAL A 75 7.24 -0.12 2.92
C VAL A 75 6.97 -0.38 4.39
N THR A 76 7.89 -1.05 5.09
CA THR A 76 7.74 -1.35 6.53
C THR A 76 7.81 -0.08 7.38
N MET A 77 8.76 0.81 7.07
CA MET A 77 8.93 2.09 7.77
C MET A 77 7.73 3.01 7.55
N GLU A 78 7.24 3.09 6.31
CA GLU A 78 6.12 3.96 5.97
C GLU A 78 4.78 3.41 6.47
N ALA A 79 4.64 2.09 6.65
CA ALA A 79 3.37 1.45 7.01
C ALA A 79 2.80 1.95 8.33
N GLU A 80 3.64 2.39 9.27
CA GLU A 80 3.16 2.93 10.55
C GLU A 80 2.33 4.21 10.37
N PHE A 81 2.68 5.06 9.38
CA PHE A 81 1.94 6.29 9.10
C PHE A 81 0.56 6.03 8.48
N TYR A 82 0.42 4.97 7.67
CA TYR A 82 -0.82 4.67 6.96
C TYR A 82 -1.76 3.75 7.75
N PHE A 83 -1.20 2.84 8.55
CA PHE A 83 -1.93 1.72 9.14
C PHE A 83 -1.70 1.53 10.64
N GLY A 84 -0.80 2.33 11.24
CA GLY A 84 -0.42 2.22 12.63
C GLY A 84 0.45 1.00 12.97
N LYS A 85 0.77 0.90 14.26
CA LYS A 85 1.75 -0.05 14.80
C LYS A 85 1.38 -1.52 14.59
N ASP A 86 0.10 -1.86 14.54
CA ASP A 86 -0.35 -3.26 14.37
C ASP A 86 0.08 -3.85 13.02
N VAL A 87 0.01 -3.05 11.96
CA VAL A 87 0.39 -3.49 10.61
C VAL A 87 1.90 -3.38 10.42
N SER A 88 2.53 -2.29 10.86
CA SER A 88 3.99 -2.14 10.73
C SER A 88 4.75 -3.24 11.50
N SER A 89 4.33 -3.55 12.72
CA SER A 89 4.94 -4.63 13.52
C SER A 89 4.74 -6.01 12.90
N HIS A 90 3.59 -6.22 12.25
CA HIS A 90 3.31 -7.47 11.52
C HIS A 90 4.25 -7.64 10.32
N ILE A 91 4.43 -6.58 9.51
CA ILE A 91 5.36 -6.60 8.38
C ILE A 91 6.80 -6.82 8.87
N ALA A 92 7.22 -6.16 9.95
CA ALA A 92 8.55 -6.35 10.53
C ALA A 92 8.79 -7.82 10.97
N ASN A 93 7.78 -8.49 11.54
CA ASN A 93 7.87 -9.90 11.90
C ASN A 93 8.09 -10.79 10.66
N ILE A 94 7.35 -10.53 9.58
CA ILE A 94 7.51 -11.20 8.28
C ILE A 94 8.95 -11.04 7.77
N GLN A 95 9.53 -9.84 7.85
CA GLN A 95 10.91 -9.58 7.44
C GLN A 95 11.92 -10.38 8.28
N ILE A 96 11.76 -10.40 9.60
CA ILE A 96 12.63 -11.16 10.51
C ILE A 96 12.58 -12.66 10.19
N LYS A 97 11.40 -13.20 9.90
CA LYS A 97 11.26 -14.60 9.47
C LYS A 97 11.90 -14.87 8.12
N ALA A 98 11.85 -13.93 7.18
CA ALA A 98 12.51 -14.07 5.88
C ALA A 98 14.04 -14.12 6.02
N ILE A 99 14.60 -13.26 6.87
CA ILE A 99 16.03 -13.27 7.20
C ILE A 99 16.42 -14.59 7.87
N THR A 100 15.60 -15.07 8.80
CA THR A 100 15.82 -16.34 9.50
C THR A 100 15.84 -17.50 8.50
N LYS A 101 14.87 -17.57 7.57
CA LYS A 101 14.83 -18.58 6.51
C LYS A 101 16.12 -18.54 5.67
N ARG A 102 16.52 -17.36 5.22
CA ARG A 102 17.75 -17.17 4.42
C ARG A 102 19.00 -17.64 5.16
N ALA A 103 19.09 -17.38 6.47
CA ALA A 103 20.20 -17.87 7.29
C ALA A 103 20.20 -19.41 7.37
N ARG A 104 19.04 -20.03 7.61
CA ARG A 104 18.90 -21.50 7.66
C ARG A 104 19.20 -22.18 6.34
N GLU A 105 18.79 -21.60 5.21
CA GLU A 105 19.13 -22.12 3.89
C GLU A 105 20.64 -22.05 3.61
N ARG A 106 21.33 -21.03 4.13
CA ARG A 106 22.79 -20.92 4.07
C ARG A 106 23.49 -21.92 4.98
N ASP A 107 22.95 -22.20 6.16
CA ASP A 107 23.50 -23.23 7.04
C ASP A 107 23.31 -24.62 6.42
N LYS A 108 22.14 -24.87 5.83
CA LYS A 108 21.83 -26.13 5.12
C LYS A 108 22.77 -26.39 3.95
N SER A 109 23.24 -25.37 3.23
CA SER A 109 24.20 -25.57 2.14
C SER A 109 25.61 -25.99 2.61
N LYS A 110 25.88 -25.91 3.92
CA LYS A 110 27.17 -26.28 4.54
C LYS A 110 27.10 -27.53 5.42
N GLY A 111 25.91 -27.92 5.88
CA GLY A 111 25.70 -29.04 6.81
C GLY A 111 25.81 -30.42 6.17
N SER A 112 25.83 -31.47 7.00
CA SER A 112 25.81 -32.87 6.54
C SER A 112 25.06 -33.79 7.51
N GLY A 113 24.53 -34.92 7.02
CA GLY A 113 23.88 -35.94 7.85
C GLY A 113 22.62 -35.45 8.57
N ALA A 114 22.45 -35.80 9.86
CA ALA A 114 21.26 -35.49 10.66
C ALA A 114 20.99 -33.97 10.85
N GLU A 115 22.03 -33.14 10.73
CA GLU A 115 21.90 -31.69 10.77
C GLU A 115 21.09 -31.16 9.57
N LEU A 116 21.26 -31.76 8.38
CA LEU A 116 20.50 -31.37 7.18
C LEU A 116 19.00 -31.64 7.32
N GLU A 117 18.63 -32.78 7.92
CA GLU A 117 17.22 -33.15 8.09
C GLU A 117 16.52 -32.20 9.08
N THR A 118 17.21 -31.83 10.15
CA THR A 118 16.72 -30.85 11.13
C THR A 118 16.52 -29.48 10.46
N LEU A 119 17.51 -29.00 9.71
CA LEU A 119 17.42 -27.72 9.00
C LEU A 119 16.32 -27.71 7.94
N ASP A 120 16.11 -28.82 7.23
CA ASP A 120 15.04 -28.96 6.25
C ASP A 120 13.64 -28.87 6.90
N GLN A 121 13.48 -29.50 8.07
CA GLN A 121 12.24 -29.38 8.85
C GLN A 121 12.01 -27.94 9.32
N GLU A 122 13.03 -27.27 9.88
CA GLU A 122 12.91 -25.87 10.31
C GLU A 122 12.52 -24.94 9.14
N ILE A 123 13.12 -25.13 7.96
CA ILE A 123 12.78 -24.34 6.77
C ILE A 123 11.33 -24.58 6.36
N LYS A 124 10.88 -25.83 6.31
CA LYS A 124 9.48 -26.19 5.97
C LYS A 124 8.47 -25.57 6.94
N GLU A 125 8.80 -25.51 8.24
CA GLU A 125 7.95 -24.85 9.22
C GLU A 125 7.84 -23.34 8.96
N ILE A 126 8.95 -22.69 8.60
CA ILE A 126 8.94 -21.26 8.23
C ILE A 126 8.13 -21.04 6.94
N GLU A 127 8.25 -21.91 5.94
CA GLU A 127 7.46 -21.82 4.69
C GLU A 127 5.95 -22.00 4.94
N LYS A 128 5.59 -22.93 5.83
CA LYS A 128 4.21 -23.10 6.28
C LYS A 128 3.72 -21.84 6.98
N TRP A 129 4.52 -21.28 7.89
CA TRP A 129 4.20 -20.03 8.59
C TRP A 129 3.95 -18.88 7.62
N PHE A 130 4.75 -18.73 6.55
CA PHE A 130 4.50 -17.74 5.50
C PHE A 130 3.18 -17.98 4.75
N GLY A 131 2.81 -19.24 4.53
CA GLY A 131 1.50 -19.60 3.97
C GLY A 131 0.35 -19.05 4.82
N ASP A 132 0.44 -19.21 6.13
CA ASP A 132 -0.56 -18.71 7.07
C ASP A 132 -0.61 -17.17 7.11
N GLN A 133 0.52 -16.51 6.85
CA GLN A 133 0.59 -15.05 6.82
C GLN A 133 -0.24 -14.41 5.69
N LEU A 134 -0.53 -15.12 4.60
CA LEU A 134 -1.31 -14.53 3.49
C LEU A 134 -2.69 -14.07 3.95
N MET A 135 -3.43 -14.95 4.63
CA MET A 135 -4.78 -14.62 5.13
C MET A 135 -4.73 -13.66 6.32
N LEU A 136 -3.77 -13.83 7.23
CA LEU A 136 -3.61 -12.92 8.37
C LEU A 136 -3.30 -11.49 7.92
N THR A 137 -2.40 -11.35 6.96
CA THR A 137 -2.05 -10.06 6.35
C THR A 137 -3.25 -9.46 5.63
N HIS A 138 -3.96 -10.25 4.81
CA HIS A 138 -5.18 -9.79 4.16
C HIS A 138 -6.19 -9.23 5.16
N ASN A 139 -6.45 -9.94 6.26
CA ASN A 139 -7.40 -9.51 7.28
C ASN A 139 -6.98 -8.22 7.99
N LYS A 140 -5.67 -8.02 8.23
CA LYS A 140 -5.14 -6.77 8.79
C LYS A 140 -5.34 -5.58 7.84
N PHE A 141 -5.06 -5.76 6.55
CA PHE A 141 -5.21 -4.71 5.54
C PHE A 141 -6.68 -4.44 5.15
N LYS A 142 -7.57 -5.43 5.26
CA LYS A 142 -9.00 -5.32 4.87
C LYS A 142 -9.72 -4.14 5.52
N LYS A 143 -9.33 -3.74 6.73
CA LYS A 143 -9.94 -2.61 7.44
C LYS A 143 -9.65 -1.27 6.75
N TYR A 144 -8.55 -1.18 6.01
CA TYR A 144 -8.08 0.03 5.35
C TYR A 144 -8.45 0.05 3.87
N LEU A 145 -8.52 -1.11 3.22
CA LEU A 145 -8.82 -1.24 1.78
C LEU A 145 -10.31 -1.26 1.42
N LYS A 146 -11.16 -0.52 2.14
CA LYS A 146 -12.58 -0.42 1.81
C LYS A 146 -12.81 0.75 0.86
N LEU A 147 -13.09 0.44 -0.41
CA LEU A 147 -13.84 1.36 -1.27
C LEU A 147 -15.30 1.29 -0.81
N TYR A 148 -15.77 2.35 -0.17
CA TYR A 148 -17.14 2.62 0.30
C TYR A 148 -18.12 1.44 0.36
#